data_AF-A0A832L8X0-F1
#
_entry.id   AF-A0A832L8X0-F1
#
_cell.length_a   1.000
_cell.length_b   1.000
_cell.length_c   1.000
_cell.angle_alpha   90.00
_cell.angle_beta   90.00
_cell.angle_gamma   90.00
#
_symmetry.space_group_name_H-M   'P 1'
#
loop_
_entity.id
_entity.type
_entity.pdbx_description
1 polymer ?
#
loop_
_entity_poly.entity_id
_entity_poly.type
_entity_poly.pdbx_seq_one_letter_code
_entity_poly.pdbx_strand_id
1 'polypeptide(L)'
;MINDFVFEEYEYEGEVYFGKLVAPQGKTIVNRIAALIKNVVSEGTVSVLRLPKDHYNAFMNPELELKVAELEIDEIFMTGLVEEVCIYHNSLGFLERNFQTNIVKGCTVPFDEERGKEALKELEVCGARIVDGIPEKDIKVILLLEDEHDEDSEEIKSGGWPPHCMKGTPGARTVKEIKDALEERYK
;
A
#
# COMPACT_ATOMS: atom_id res chain seq x y z
N MET A 1 -12.54 -19.92 -13.90
CA MET A 1 -11.72 -20.47 -12.79
C MET A 1 -11.12 -19.29 -12.08
N ILE A 2 -11.38 -19.23 -10.77
CA ILE A 2 -11.01 -18.14 -9.87
C ILE A 2 -9.58 -18.38 -9.46
N ASN A 3 -8.71 -17.39 -9.58
CA ASN A 3 -7.50 -17.24 -8.78
C ASN A 3 -6.80 -15.91 -9.18
N ASP A 4 -5.95 -15.22 -8.41
CA ASP A 4 -5.81 -15.05 -6.96
C ASP A 4 -4.49 -14.25 -6.76
N PHE A 5 -4.47 -12.91 -6.74
CA PHE A 5 -3.44 -12.02 -6.13
C PHE A 5 -1.94 -12.34 -6.19
N VAL A 6 -1.53 -13.21 -7.08
CA VAL A 6 -0.16 -13.49 -7.47
C VAL A 6 0.01 -12.71 -8.77
N PHE A 7 1.18 -12.16 -9.09
CA PHE A 7 1.45 -11.83 -10.49
C PHE A 7 1.47 -13.16 -11.25
N GLU A 8 0.32 -13.71 -11.65
CA GLU A 8 0.22 -15.13 -12.01
C GLU A 8 1.08 -15.47 -13.23
N GLU A 9 1.28 -14.51 -14.11
CA GLU A 9 2.29 -14.51 -15.16
C GLU A 9 2.23 -13.11 -15.77
N TYR A 10 3.35 -12.44 -15.96
CA TYR A 10 3.36 -11.24 -16.81
C TYR A 10 4.63 -11.18 -17.62
N GLU A 11 4.48 -10.72 -18.85
CA GLU A 11 5.61 -10.48 -19.75
C GLU A 11 6.10 -9.05 -19.57
N TYR A 12 7.40 -8.90 -19.40
CA TYR A 12 8.08 -7.61 -19.47
C TYR A 12 9.35 -7.78 -20.32
N GLU A 13 9.45 -7.01 -21.40
CA GLU A 13 10.55 -7.07 -22.37
C GLU A 13 10.84 -8.46 -22.97
N GLY A 14 9.80 -9.26 -23.18
CA GLY A 14 9.94 -10.61 -23.75
C GLY A 14 10.34 -11.68 -22.74
N GLU A 15 10.56 -11.31 -21.48
CA GLU A 15 10.77 -12.25 -20.37
C GLU A 15 9.46 -12.44 -19.58
N VAL A 16 9.16 -13.70 -19.26
CA VAL A 16 7.97 -14.06 -18.50
C VAL A 16 8.31 -14.13 -17.02
N TYR A 17 7.69 -13.26 -16.24
CA TYR A 17 7.81 -13.20 -14.80
C TYR A 17 6.66 -13.95 -14.16
N PHE A 18 7.02 -14.93 -13.34
CA PHE A 18 6.09 -15.59 -12.45
C PHE A 18 6.18 -14.91 -11.10
N GLY A 19 5.14 -14.15 -10.76
CA GLY A 19 4.95 -13.70 -9.40
C GLY A 19 4.97 -14.89 -8.47
N LYS A 20 5.86 -14.87 -7.50
CA LYS A 20 5.47 -15.28 -6.16
C LYS A 20 4.94 -14.02 -5.52
N LEU A 21 3.79 -14.10 -4.85
CA LEU A 21 3.23 -12.98 -4.11
C LEU A 21 4.36 -12.24 -3.38
N VAL A 22 4.39 -10.91 -3.49
CA VAL A 22 5.26 -10.01 -2.70
C VAL A 22 4.90 -10.08 -1.19
N ALA A 23 4.07 -11.03 -0.78
CA ALA A 23 4.04 -11.71 0.51
C ALA A 23 2.99 -12.81 0.33
N PRO A 24 3.28 -14.12 0.39
CA PRO A 24 2.28 -15.20 0.14
C PRO A 24 0.94 -15.01 0.87
N GLN A 25 0.95 -14.23 1.94
CA GLN A 25 -0.15 -13.89 2.80
C GLN A 25 -0.95 -12.63 2.38
N GLY A 26 -0.61 -11.91 1.30
CA GLY A 26 -1.35 -10.72 0.84
C GLY A 26 -2.84 -10.97 0.56
N LYS A 27 -3.16 -12.18 0.07
CA LYS A 27 -4.55 -12.68 -0.06
C LYS A 27 -5.33 -12.67 1.25
N THR A 28 -4.65 -12.84 2.38
CA THR A 28 -5.29 -12.90 3.71
C THR A 28 -5.77 -11.53 4.18
N ILE A 29 -5.16 -10.45 3.68
CA ILE A 29 -5.48 -9.08 4.11
C ILE A 29 -6.30 -8.31 3.08
N VAL A 30 -6.21 -8.62 1.78
CA VAL A 30 -6.86 -7.80 0.75
C VAL A 30 -8.38 -7.68 0.95
N ASN A 31 -9.07 -8.77 1.29
CA ASN A 31 -10.50 -8.74 1.54
C ASN A 31 -10.87 -7.88 2.76
N ARG A 32 -9.98 -7.80 3.75
CA ARG A 32 -10.17 -6.93 4.93
C ARG A 32 -10.00 -5.47 4.55
N ILE A 33 -8.96 -5.14 3.78
CA ILE A 33 -8.75 -3.78 3.27
C ILE A 33 -9.92 -3.37 2.37
N ALA A 34 -10.38 -4.25 1.47
CA ALA A 34 -11.54 -3.99 0.64
C ALA A 34 -12.80 -3.72 1.47
N ALA A 35 -13.02 -4.44 2.57
CA ALA A 35 -14.14 -4.18 3.48
C ALA A 35 -14.02 -2.80 4.16
N LEU A 36 -12.82 -2.39 4.59
CA LEU A 36 -12.59 -1.04 5.13
C LEU A 36 -12.91 0.04 4.08
N ILE A 37 -12.45 -0.15 2.85
CA ILE A 37 -12.74 0.78 1.74
C ILE A 37 -14.23 0.89 1.49
N LYS A 38 -14.97 -0.23 1.46
CA LYS A 38 -16.43 -0.24 1.28
C LYS A 38 -17.13 0.59 2.35
N ASN A 39 -16.76 0.40 3.60
CA ASN A 39 -17.31 1.20 4.71
C ASN A 39 -17.03 2.69 4.51
N VAL A 40 -15.79 3.04 4.15
CA VAL A 40 -15.39 4.43 3.91
C VAL A 40 -16.19 5.06 2.76
N VAL A 41 -16.33 4.38 1.63
CA VAL A 41 -17.05 4.92 0.47
C VAL A 41 -18.57 4.93 0.65
N SER A 42 -19.13 4.10 1.53
CA SER A 42 -20.57 4.10 1.83
C SER A 42 -21.00 5.24 2.74
N GLU A 43 -20.11 5.77 3.56
CA GLU A 43 -20.42 6.80 4.58
C GLU A 43 -20.41 8.24 4.01
N GLY A 44 -19.95 8.45 2.78
CA GLY A 44 -20.05 9.77 2.15
C GLY A 44 -19.11 10.02 0.97
N THR A 45 -18.85 11.30 0.71
CA THR A 45 -17.93 11.72 -0.36
C THR A 45 -16.50 11.58 0.11
N VAL A 46 -15.74 10.73 -0.58
CA VAL A 46 -14.33 10.43 -0.30
C VAL A 46 -13.50 10.75 -1.53
N SER A 47 -12.37 11.44 -1.40
CA SER A 47 -11.42 11.62 -2.49
C SER A 47 -10.55 10.38 -2.62
N VAL A 48 -10.34 9.89 -3.84
CA VAL A 48 -9.43 8.77 -4.10
C VAL A 48 -8.23 9.31 -4.87
N LEU A 49 -7.04 9.20 -4.28
CA LEU A 49 -5.79 9.63 -4.89
C LEU A 49 -4.94 8.40 -5.17
N ARG A 50 -4.25 8.43 -6.31
CA ARG A 50 -3.33 7.39 -6.75
C ARG A 50 -2.01 8.05 -7.01
N LEU A 51 -1.00 7.70 -6.23
CA LEU A 51 0.34 8.21 -6.39
C LEU A 51 1.27 7.03 -6.69
N PRO A 52 1.88 7.00 -7.88
CA PRO A 52 2.87 5.99 -8.18
C PRO A 52 4.12 6.23 -7.34
N LYS A 53 4.79 5.16 -6.95
CA LYS A 53 6.11 5.18 -6.33
C LYS A 53 7.01 4.13 -6.96
N ASP A 54 8.27 4.48 -7.10
CA ASP A 54 9.36 3.62 -7.58
C ASP A 54 10.37 3.28 -6.46
N HIS A 55 10.05 3.72 -5.23
CA HIS A 55 10.80 3.50 -3.99
C HIS A 55 9.85 3.01 -2.87
N TYR A 56 10.39 2.33 -1.86
CA TYR A 56 9.59 1.90 -0.70
C TYR A 56 8.92 3.09 -0.01
N ASN A 57 9.66 4.19 0.17
CA ASN A 57 9.16 5.43 0.74
C ASN A 57 8.47 6.27 -0.34
N ALA A 58 7.14 6.39 -0.26
CA ALA A 58 6.34 7.14 -1.22
C ALA A 58 6.62 8.65 -1.20
N PHE A 59 7.26 9.19 -0.15
CA PHE A 59 7.69 10.59 -0.13
C PHE A 59 8.87 10.88 -1.09
N MET A 60 9.45 9.86 -1.73
CA MET A 60 10.35 10.06 -2.88
C MET A 60 9.59 10.64 -4.09
N ASN A 61 8.27 10.44 -4.17
CA ASN A 61 7.42 11.20 -5.07
C ASN A 61 7.01 12.52 -4.38
N PRO A 62 7.49 13.69 -4.83
CA PRO A 62 7.18 14.98 -4.20
C PRO A 62 5.70 15.35 -4.28
N GLU A 63 4.92 14.73 -5.16
CA GLU A 63 3.47 14.93 -5.23
C GLU A 63 2.77 14.49 -3.93
N LEU A 64 3.30 13.49 -3.22
CA LEU A 64 2.72 13.06 -1.95
C LEU A 64 2.70 14.20 -0.93
N GLU A 65 3.84 14.88 -0.74
CA GLU A 65 3.97 16.03 0.15
C GLU A 65 2.96 17.13 -0.20
N LEU A 66 2.85 17.45 -1.49
CA LEU A 66 1.94 18.47 -1.98
C LEU A 66 0.48 18.09 -1.71
N LYS A 67 0.10 16.83 -1.99
CA LYS A 67 -1.29 16.37 -1.83
C LYS A 67 -1.71 16.30 -0.38
N VAL A 68 -0.87 15.79 0.52
CA VAL A 68 -1.22 15.71 1.95
C VAL A 68 -1.34 17.12 2.56
N ALA A 69 -0.51 18.07 2.13
CA ALA A 69 -0.59 19.46 2.55
C ALA A 69 -1.84 20.17 1.97
N GLU A 70 -2.13 20.01 0.67
CA GLU A 70 -3.30 20.59 0.00
C GLU A 70 -4.63 20.15 0.63
N LEU A 71 -4.67 18.92 1.16
CA LEU A 71 -5.85 18.31 1.75
C LEU A 71 -5.90 18.43 3.27
N GLU A 72 -4.94 19.14 3.87
CA GLU A 72 -4.83 19.35 5.32
C GLU A 72 -4.91 18.03 6.11
N ILE A 73 -4.27 16.97 5.59
CA ILE A 73 -4.22 15.67 6.24
C ILE A 73 -3.20 15.76 7.40
N ASP A 74 -3.58 15.29 8.58
CA ASP A 74 -2.74 15.22 9.78
C ASP A 74 -2.72 13.83 10.45
N GLU A 75 -3.68 12.96 10.09
CA GLU A 75 -3.81 11.58 10.58
C GLU A 75 -3.99 10.60 9.42
N ILE A 76 -3.27 9.46 9.49
CA ILE A 76 -3.35 8.38 8.51
C ILE A 76 -3.61 7.03 9.17
N PHE A 77 -4.25 6.14 8.40
CA PHE A 77 -4.51 4.75 8.75
C PHE A 77 -3.87 3.85 7.68
N MET A 78 -2.70 3.33 7.98
CA MET A 78 -1.85 2.55 7.09
C MET A 78 -2.35 1.10 6.98
N THR A 79 -2.46 0.63 5.74
CA THR A 79 -2.75 -0.77 5.38
C THR A 79 -1.88 -1.17 4.20
N GLY A 80 -1.78 -2.46 3.91
CA GLY A 80 -1.13 -2.97 2.70
C GLY A 80 0.06 -3.86 2.99
N LEU A 81 1.01 -3.87 2.04
CA LEU A 81 2.15 -4.76 2.01
C LEU A 81 3.44 -3.95 1.85
N VAL A 82 4.57 -4.32 2.45
CA VAL A 82 4.79 -5.34 3.50
C VAL A 82 5.30 -4.67 4.77
N GLU A 83 5.08 -5.30 5.93
CA GLU A 83 5.36 -4.74 7.26
C GLU A 83 6.78 -4.18 7.39
N GLU A 84 7.79 -4.95 6.99
CA GLU A 84 9.21 -4.64 7.14
C GLU A 84 9.83 -3.89 5.96
N VAL A 85 9.02 -3.44 4.98
CA VAL A 85 9.48 -2.67 3.81
C VAL A 85 8.59 -1.44 3.61
N CYS A 86 7.57 -1.49 2.75
CA CYS A 86 6.77 -0.32 2.41
C CYS A 86 5.95 0.20 3.59
N ILE A 87 5.39 -0.67 4.45
CA ILE A 87 4.67 -0.21 5.64
C ILE A 87 5.63 0.51 6.57
N TYR A 88 6.79 -0.09 6.86
CA TYR A 88 7.85 0.53 7.65
C TYR A 88 8.29 1.89 7.11
N HIS A 89 8.74 1.95 5.85
CA HIS A 89 9.29 3.17 5.27
C HIS A 89 8.25 4.27 5.10
N ASN A 90 7.01 3.94 4.72
CA ASN A 90 5.95 4.96 4.62
C ASN A 90 5.50 5.44 5.99
N SER A 91 5.31 4.54 6.96
CA SER A 91 4.96 4.94 8.33
C SER A 91 6.02 5.84 8.94
N LEU A 92 7.31 5.53 8.76
CA LEU A 92 8.39 6.42 9.20
C LEU A 92 8.35 7.76 8.47
N GLY A 93 8.15 7.77 7.15
CA GLY A 93 8.04 9.01 6.37
C GLY A 93 6.91 9.94 6.82
N PHE A 94 5.76 9.37 7.19
CA PHE A 94 4.64 10.12 7.79
C PHE A 94 4.96 10.61 9.21
N LEU A 95 5.57 9.77 10.05
CA LEU A 95 5.99 10.15 11.41
C LEU A 95 7.00 11.29 11.41
N GLU A 96 8.00 11.27 10.52
CA GLU A 96 9.01 12.32 10.35
C GLU A 96 8.39 13.69 10.00
N ARG A 97 7.18 13.67 9.41
CA ARG A 97 6.39 14.86 9.07
C ARG A 97 5.31 15.19 10.11
N ASN A 98 5.36 14.54 11.27
CA ASN A 98 4.47 14.73 12.41
C ASN A 98 3.01 14.30 12.19
N PHE A 99 2.75 13.41 11.23
CA PHE A 99 1.41 12.83 11.06
C PHE A 99 1.11 11.84 12.19
N GLN A 100 -0.13 11.86 12.70
CA GLN A 100 -0.65 10.77 13.52
C GLN A 100 -0.71 9.50 12.67
N THR A 101 0.18 8.56 12.95
CA THR A 101 0.40 7.38 12.11
C THR A 101 -0.20 6.16 12.80
N ASN A 102 -1.32 5.67 12.29
CA ASN A 102 -1.98 4.47 12.80
C ASN A 102 -1.79 3.32 11.82
N ILE A 103 -1.37 2.14 12.29
CA ILE A 103 -1.21 0.92 11.47
C ILE A 103 -2.35 -0.03 11.81
N VAL A 104 -3.16 -0.37 10.82
CA VAL A 104 -4.39 -1.16 11.04
C VAL A 104 -4.06 -2.64 11.12
N LYS A 105 -4.20 -3.19 12.33
CA LYS A 105 -3.90 -4.58 12.64
C LYS A 105 -4.69 -5.53 11.76
N GLY A 106 -4.00 -6.55 11.24
CA GLY A 106 -4.60 -7.54 10.35
C GLY A 106 -4.96 -7.03 8.97
N CYS A 107 -4.58 -5.79 8.64
CA CYS A 107 -4.57 -5.22 7.29
C CYS A 107 -3.14 -4.92 6.80
N THR A 108 -2.13 -5.49 7.48
CA THR A 108 -0.73 -5.56 7.06
C THR A 108 -0.25 -7.00 7.18
N VAL A 109 0.81 -7.34 6.47
CA VAL A 109 1.46 -8.66 6.62
C VAL A 109 2.93 -8.62 6.20
N PRO A 110 3.82 -9.41 6.83
CA PRO A 110 5.24 -9.40 6.49
C PRO A 110 5.60 -10.44 5.42
N PHE A 111 6.82 -10.35 4.89
CA PHE A 111 7.44 -11.52 4.25
C PHE A 111 7.99 -12.48 5.30
N ASP A 112 8.71 -11.93 6.28
CA ASP A 112 9.34 -12.65 7.37
C ASP A 112 8.70 -12.23 8.70
N GLU A 113 8.14 -13.19 9.41
CA GLU A 113 7.39 -12.90 10.63
C GLU A 113 8.23 -12.26 11.74
N GLU A 114 9.53 -12.56 11.83
CA GLU A 114 10.39 -11.95 12.85
C GLU A 114 10.73 -10.52 12.46
N ARG A 115 11.13 -10.28 11.20
CA ARG A 115 11.42 -8.94 10.70
C ARG A 115 10.19 -8.03 10.72
N GLY A 116 9.01 -8.55 10.40
CA GLY A 116 7.75 -7.82 10.50
C GLY A 116 7.45 -7.37 11.94
N LYS A 117 7.61 -8.28 12.91
CA LYS A 117 7.43 -7.95 14.34
C LYS A 117 8.44 -6.92 14.82
N GLU A 118 9.70 -7.03 14.40
CA GLU A 118 10.74 -6.05 14.72
C GLU A 118 10.41 -4.68 14.13
N ALA A 119 10.01 -4.63 12.85
CA ALA A 119 9.63 -3.40 12.17
C ALA A 119 8.44 -2.70 12.84
N LEU A 120 7.35 -3.43 13.16
CA LEU A 120 6.21 -2.85 13.85
C LEU A 120 6.56 -2.34 15.25
N LYS A 121 7.41 -3.09 15.99
CA LYS A 121 7.89 -2.66 17.32
C LYS A 121 8.72 -1.39 17.24
N GLU A 122 9.57 -1.25 16.23
CA GLU A 122 10.35 -0.03 16.00
C GLU A 122 9.44 1.15 15.65
N LEU A 123 8.44 0.95 14.78
CA LEU A 123 7.46 1.99 14.46
C LEU A 123 6.68 2.45 15.71
N GLU A 124 6.28 1.54 16.59
CA GLU A 124 5.64 1.88 17.86
C GLU A 124 6.55 2.75 18.75
N VAL A 125 7.85 2.42 18.83
CA VAL A 125 8.85 3.25 19.54
C VAL A 125 8.99 4.63 18.91
N CYS A 126 8.92 4.71 17.58
CA CYS A 126 8.94 5.97 16.82
C CYS A 126 7.63 6.78 16.91
N GLY A 127 6.56 6.22 17.50
CA GLY A 127 5.31 6.92 17.76
C GLY A 127 4.11 6.49 16.91
N ALA A 128 4.25 5.47 16.06
CA ALA A 128 3.10 4.86 15.40
C ALA A 128 2.19 4.13 16.42
N ARG A 129 0.91 4.01 16.10
CA ARG A 129 -0.06 3.27 16.92
C ARG A 129 -0.56 2.06 16.15
N ILE A 130 -0.52 0.88 16.76
CA ILE A 130 -1.21 -0.29 16.22
C ILE A 130 -2.68 -0.23 16.65
N VAL A 131 -3.60 -0.17 15.70
CA VAL A 131 -5.04 0.00 15.96
C VAL A 131 -5.85 -1.17 15.39
N ASP A 132 -6.99 -1.48 15.99
CA ASP A 132 -7.84 -2.60 15.55
C ASP A 132 -8.74 -2.26 14.33
N GLY A 133 -8.76 -0.99 13.89
CA GLY A 133 -9.60 -0.54 12.79
C GLY A 133 -9.37 0.91 12.43
N ILE A 134 -10.28 1.45 11.62
CA ILE A 134 -10.34 2.87 11.25
C ILE A 134 -11.56 3.53 11.94
N PRO A 135 -11.58 4.87 12.07
CA PRO A 135 -12.76 5.60 12.49
C PRO A 135 -13.99 5.23 11.66
N GLU A 136 -15.15 5.06 12.32
CA GLU A 136 -16.42 4.78 11.63
C GLU A 136 -16.84 5.92 10.69
N LYS A 137 -16.37 7.15 10.96
CA LYS A 137 -16.68 8.36 10.19
C LYS A 137 -15.42 9.20 10.01
N ASP A 138 -15.52 10.18 9.12
CA ASP A 138 -14.52 11.22 8.88
C ASP A 138 -13.24 10.84 8.14
N ILE A 139 -13.17 9.63 7.57
CA ILE A 139 -12.22 9.36 6.48
C ILE A 139 -12.68 10.11 5.22
N LYS A 140 -11.91 11.12 4.81
CA LYS A 140 -12.21 11.94 3.60
C LYS A 140 -11.37 11.57 2.40
N VAL A 141 -10.25 10.87 2.59
CA VAL A 141 -9.29 10.56 1.53
C VAL A 141 -8.90 9.09 1.63
N ILE A 142 -8.91 8.40 0.49
CA ILE A 142 -8.21 7.12 0.30
C ILE A 142 -7.00 7.42 -0.58
N LEU A 143 -5.82 7.17 -0.03
CA LEU A 143 -4.54 7.34 -0.71
C LEU A 143 -3.99 5.96 -1.11
N LEU A 144 -3.89 5.72 -2.41
CA LEU A 144 -3.25 4.54 -2.98
C LEU A 144 -1.81 4.89 -3.34
N LEU A 145 -0.87 4.34 -2.58
CA LEU A 145 0.56 4.43 -2.83
C LEU A 145 0.97 3.18 -3.61
N GLU A 146 0.96 3.29 -4.94
CA GLU A 146 1.04 2.14 -5.85
C GLU A 146 2.47 2.00 -6.40
N ASP A 147 3.06 0.82 -6.28
CA ASP A 147 4.33 0.53 -6.95
C ASP A 147 4.16 0.63 -8.47
N GLU A 148 5.02 1.42 -9.10
CA GLU A 148 5.15 1.50 -10.55
C GLU A 148 6.64 1.70 -10.88
N HIS A 149 7.29 0.64 -11.38
CA HIS A 149 8.72 0.65 -11.68
C HIS A 149 9.02 0.65 -13.17
N ASP A 150 10.18 1.18 -13.53
CA ASP A 150 10.87 0.96 -14.80
C ASP A 150 12.28 0.38 -14.54
N GLU A 151 13.04 0.16 -15.60
CA GLU A 151 14.40 -0.39 -15.54
C GLU A 151 15.41 0.49 -14.78
N ASP A 152 15.13 1.79 -14.67
CA ASP A 152 15.98 2.76 -14.00
C ASP A 152 15.65 2.92 -12.51
N SER A 153 14.52 2.37 -12.05
CA SER A 153 14.11 2.35 -10.65
C SER A 153 15.17 1.64 -9.79
N GLU A 154 15.61 2.28 -8.71
CA GLU A 154 16.74 1.78 -7.89
C GLU A 154 16.48 0.40 -7.29
N GLU A 155 15.24 0.09 -6.95
CA GLU A 155 14.84 -1.24 -6.45
C GLU A 155 15.14 -2.36 -7.44
N ILE A 156 14.99 -2.07 -8.74
CA ILE A 156 15.24 -3.00 -9.84
C ILE A 156 16.72 -3.00 -10.20
N LYS A 157 17.28 -1.80 -10.41
CA LYS A 157 18.66 -1.59 -10.89
C LYS A 157 19.72 -2.14 -9.93
N SER A 158 19.47 -2.05 -8.62
CA SER A 158 20.37 -2.59 -7.59
C SER A 158 20.41 -4.12 -7.56
N GLY A 159 19.43 -4.79 -8.18
CA GLY A 159 19.22 -6.23 -8.08
C GLY A 159 18.69 -6.69 -6.71
N GLY A 160 18.27 -5.74 -5.85
CA GLY A 160 17.63 -6.04 -4.57
C GLY A 160 16.24 -6.68 -4.74
N TRP A 161 15.54 -6.29 -5.81
CA TRP A 161 14.28 -6.90 -6.23
C TRP A 161 14.35 -7.38 -7.68
N PRO A 162 13.68 -8.50 -8.01
CA PRO A 162 13.38 -8.77 -9.41
C PRO A 162 12.46 -7.66 -9.97
N PRO A 163 12.42 -7.46 -11.29
CA PRO A 163 11.38 -6.66 -11.93
C PRO A 163 10.02 -7.05 -11.38
N HIS A 164 9.24 -6.08 -10.91
CA HIS A 164 7.92 -6.22 -10.31
C HIS A 164 7.15 -4.91 -10.44
N CYS A 165 5.82 -4.98 -10.42
CA CYS A 165 4.96 -3.79 -10.59
C CYS A 165 5.39 -2.89 -11.78
N MET A 166 5.88 -3.50 -12.86
CA MET A 166 6.50 -2.75 -13.95
C MET A 166 5.46 -1.90 -14.67
N LYS A 167 5.82 -0.67 -15.03
CA LYS A 167 4.95 0.32 -15.65
C LYS A 167 4.25 -0.24 -16.89
N GLY A 168 2.94 -0.01 -16.95
CA GLY A 168 2.09 -0.50 -18.05
C GLY A 168 1.73 -1.99 -17.99
N THR A 169 2.33 -2.78 -17.08
CA THR A 169 1.99 -4.19 -16.91
C THR A 169 0.76 -4.38 -16.02
N PRO A 170 0.10 -5.55 -16.06
CA PRO A 170 -1.06 -5.83 -15.20
C PRO A 170 -0.81 -5.68 -13.71
N GLY A 171 0.41 -5.91 -13.22
CA GLY A 171 0.63 -5.86 -11.79
C GLY A 171 1.19 -4.55 -11.24
N ALA A 172 1.40 -3.53 -12.08
CA ALA A 172 1.40 -2.13 -11.62
C ALA A 172 -0.03 -1.61 -11.30
N ARG A 173 -1.07 -2.39 -11.59
CA ARG A 173 -2.47 -1.95 -11.41
C ARG A 173 -2.96 -2.29 -10.01
N THR A 174 -3.87 -1.46 -9.50
CA THR A 174 -4.67 -1.85 -8.34
C THR A 174 -5.33 -3.19 -8.59
N VAL A 175 -5.14 -4.03 -7.61
CA VAL A 175 -5.75 -5.33 -7.51
C VAL A 175 -7.29 -5.26 -7.49
N LYS A 176 -7.93 -6.31 -8.03
CA LYS A 176 -9.36 -6.31 -8.38
C LYS A 176 -10.27 -6.01 -7.18
N GLU A 177 -10.04 -6.61 -6.04
CA GLU A 177 -10.90 -6.50 -4.85
C GLU A 177 -10.94 -5.06 -4.32
N ILE A 178 -9.79 -4.38 -4.35
CA ILE A 178 -9.66 -2.98 -3.95
C ILE A 178 -10.32 -2.08 -5.01
N LYS A 179 -10.08 -2.35 -6.29
CA LYS A 179 -10.73 -1.64 -7.39
C LYS A 179 -12.26 -1.74 -7.30
N ASP A 180 -12.80 -2.94 -7.15
CA ASP A 180 -14.23 -3.19 -7.04
C ASP A 180 -14.84 -2.48 -5.82
N ALA A 181 -14.12 -2.48 -4.68
CA ALA A 181 -14.54 -1.77 -3.48
C ALA A 181 -14.61 -0.25 -3.69
N LEU A 182 -13.68 0.35 -4.43
CA LEU A 182 -13.70 1.77 -4.77
C LEU A 182 -14.85 2.12 -5.74
N GLU A 183 -15.17 1.21 -6.66
CA GLU A 183 -16.23 1.41 -7.66
C GLU A 183 -17.65 1.29 -7.10
N GLU A 184 -17.83 0.65 -5.93
CA GLU A 184 -19.13 0.62 -5.24
C GLU A 184 -19.68 2.02 -4.91
N ARG A 185 -18.82 3.04 -4.86
CA ARG A 185 -19.22 4.46 -4.77
C ARG A 185 -20.18 4.91 -5.88
N TYR A 186 -20.13 4.27 -7.06
CA TYR A 186 -20.89 4.68 -8.24
C TYR A 186 -22.17 3.86 -8.47
N LYS A 187 -22.51 2.95 -7.54
CA LYS A 187 -23.72 2.13 -7.59
C LYS A 187 -24.81 2.71 -6.70
#